data_AF-A0A9Q3BUR5-F1
#
_entry.id   AF-A0A9Q3BUR5-F1
#
_cell.length_a   1.000
_cell.length_b   1.000
_cell.length_c   1.000
_cell.angle_alpha   90.00
_cell.angle_beta   90.00
_cell.angle_gamma   90.00
#
_symmetry.space_group_name_H-M   'P 1'
#
loop_
_entity.id
_entity.type
_entity.pdbx_description
1 polymer ?
#
loop_
_entity_poly.entity_id
_entity_poly.type
_entity_poly.pdbx_seq_one_letter_code
_entity_poly.pdbx_strand_id
1 'polypeptide(L)'
;MSQAHANGASPQPEPFYQTTVETNEEQQEQNSAEEPRSHLDMWATTLVVAQDMADVLNDGVEEEVEMTYEALDQTFKWNERRREKIENARNELMRVNRQVEAKRDTLEKMKASSTMRETQAEIYSLEQASYEEAREIKNLDASVASIKAQLAKLQTESEELEQYEPSRSPDFVIGASLLKTKLYHELGFVQVQRDPDSTTEPTVDKFFLRCDCNPEASRVISKPETNREGFELANEIWDLITEKQTN
;
A
#
# COMPACT_ATOMS: atom_id res chain seq x y z
N MET A 1 -10.45 -16.71 23.86
CA MET A 1 -11.90 -16.67 23.64
C MET A 1 -12.19 -17.67 22.52
N SER A 2 -12.79 -18.85 22.70
CA SER A 2 -13.86 -19.26 23.60
C SER A 2 -13.60 -20.66 24.16
N GLN A 3 -13.85 -20.82 25.46
CA GLN A 3 -14.14 -22.12 26.08
C GLN A 3 -15.60 -22.47 25.76
N ALA A 4 -15.87 -23.72 25.38
CA ALA A 4 -17.22 -24.25 25.32
C ALA A 4 -17.25 -25.55 26.14
N HIS A 5 -18.00 -25.47 27.23
CA HIS A 5 -18.36 -26.55 28.14
C HIS A 5 -19.17 -27.64 27.42
N ALA A 6 -18.95 -28.90 27.80
CA ALA A 6 -19.93 -29.96 27.59
C ALA A 6 -20.06 -30.77 28.89
N ASN A 7 -21.15 -30.48 29.61
CA ASN A 7 -21.76 -31.27 30.67
C ASN A 7 -21.95 -32.72 30.18
N GLY A 8 -21.74 -33.77 30.96
CA GLY A 8 -22.29 -33.96 32.31
C GLY A 8 -23.67 -34.61 32.19
N ALA A 9 -23.71 -35.92 31.96
CA ALA A 9 -24.95 -36.71 32.01
C ALA A 9 -24.63 -38.11 32.61
N SER A 10 -24.78 -38.21 33.92
CA SER A 10 -24.88 -39.48 34.64
C SER A 10 -26.30 -40.04 34.45
N PRO A 11 -26.48 -41.31 34.08
CA PRO A 11 -27.78 -41.97 34.21
C PRO A 11 -28.02 -42.34 35.68
N GLN A 12 -29.15 -41.87 36.22
CA GLN A 12 -29.68 -42.29 37.51
C GLN A 12 -30.25 -43.73 37.44
N PRO A 13 -30.23 -44.47 38.56
CA PRO A 13 -30.87 -45.79 38.67
C PRO A 13 -32.37 -45.66 38.92
N GLU A 14 -33.19 -46.35 38.11
CA GLU A 14 -34.63 -46.48 38.32
C GLU A 14 -34.95 -47.56 39.39
N PRO A 15 -36.00 -47.36 40.21
CA PRO A 15 -36.27 -48.16 41.41
C PRO A 15 -37.24 -49.34 41.18
N PHE A 16 -37.09 -50.34 42.05
CA PHE A 16 -38.09 -51.22 42.66
C PHE A 16 -39.51 -51.31 42.06
N TYR A 17 -39.91 -52.54 41.71
CA TYR A 17 -41.27 -53.02 41.94
C TYR A 17 -41.24 -54.13 43.01
N GLN A 18 -41.64 -53.76 44.22
CA GLN A 18 -42.19 -54.66 45.22
C GLN A 18 -43.64 -54.98 44.80
N THR A 19 -43.92 -56.26 44.57
CA THR A 19 -45.31 -56.74 44.49
C THR A 19 -45.67 -57.35 45.85
N THR A 20 -46.37 -56.57 46.67
CA THR A 20 -47.17 -57.01 47.81
C THR A 20 -48.63 -57.00 47.42
N VAL A 21 -49.28 -58.16 47.29
CA VAL A 21 -50.74 -58.36 47.25
C VAL A 21 -50.96 -59.87 47.48
N GLU A 22 -51.84 -60.42 48.31
CA GLU A 22 -52.74 -60.00 49.39
C GLU A 22 -53.10 -61.31 50.10
N THR A 23 -53.13 -61.26 51.42
CA THR A 23 -53.87 -62.19 52.27
C THR A 23 -55.34 -62.16 51.88
N ASN A 24 -55.96 -63.31 51.66
CA ASN A 24 -57.39 -63.44 51.92
C ASN A 24 -57.70 -64.82 52.51
N GLU A 25 -58.24 -64.75 53.71
CA GLU A 25 -58.79 -65.83 54.50
C GLU A 25 -60.06 -66.36 53.83
N GLU A 26 -60.25 -67.67 53.78
CA GLU A 26 -61.55 -68.26 54.08
C GLU A 26 -61.39 -69.69 54.59
N GLN A 27 -61.90 -69.87 55.80
CA GLN A 27 -61.93 -71.10 56.58
C GLN A 27 -62.92 -72.08 55.95
N GLN A 28 -62.55 -73.35 55.83
CA GLN A 28 -63.49 -74.43 56.14
C GLN A 28 -62.76 -75.68 56.63
N GLU A 29 -62.76 -75.85 57.94
CA GLU A 29 -62.51 -77.12 58.62
C GLU A 29 -63.51 -78.17 58.13
N GLN A 30 -63.02 -79.17 57.40
CA GLN A 30 -63.64 -80.48 57.35
C GLN A 30 -62.64 -81.51 57.87
N ASN A 31 -62.71 -81.73 59.18
CA ASN A 31 -62.24 -82.95 59.83
C ASN A 31 -62.90 -84.17 59.16
N SER A 32 -62.16 -84.81 58.27
CA SER A 32 -62.39 -86.20 57.86
C SER A 32 -61.15 -86.98 58.22
N ALA A 33 -61.32 -87.99 59.08
CA ALA A 33 -60.27 -88.83 59.62
C ALA A 33 -59.34 -89.36 58.52
N GLU A 34 -58.08 -88.92 58.54
CA GLU A 34 -57.04 -89.39 57.64
C GLU A 34 -56.60 -90.79 58.09
N GLU A 35 -57.02 -91.82 57.34
CA GLU A 35 -56.39 -93.14 57.41
C GLU A 35 -54.88 -92.98 57.12
N PRO A 36 -54.00 -93.74 57.80
CA PRO A 36 -52.56 -93.61 57.57
C PRO A 36 -52.27 -93.95 56.12
N ARG A 37 -51.95 -92.93 55.30
CA ARG A 37 -51.57 -93.11 53.91
C ARG A 37 -50.50 -94.19 53.86
N SER A 38 -50.78 -95.26 53.12
CA SER A 38 -49.84 -96.36 52.96
C SER A 38 -48.48 -95.78 52.54
N HIS A 39 -47.42 -96.15 53.23
CA HIS A 39 -46.04 -95.72 52.95
C HIS A 39 -45.70 -95.80 51.44
N LEU A 40 -46.29 -96.77 50.72
CA LEU A 40 -46.16 -96.96 49.28
C LEU A 40 -46.75 -95.78 48.45
N ASP A 41 -47.84 -95.18 48.89
CA ASP A 41 -48.49 -94.01 48.27
C ASP A 41 -47.67 -92.73 48.50
N MET A 42 -47.04 -92.61 49.67
CA MET A 42 -46.08 -91.55 49.97
C MET A 42 -44.82 -91.63 49.09
N TRP A 43 -44.32 -92.84 48.79
CA TRP A 43 -43.20 -93.00 47.86
C TRP A 43 -43.59 -92.75 46.40
N ALA A 44 -44.80 -93.15 45.99
CA ALA A 44 -45.29 -92.88 44.65
C ALA A 44 -45.44 -91.37 44.39
N THR A 45 -46.03 -90.64 45.35
CA THR A 45 -46.15 -89.18 45.29
C THR A 45 -44.80 -88.48 45.29
N THR A 46 -43.83 -88.94 46.10
CA THR A 46 -42.47 -88.40 46.11
C THR A 46 -41.75 -88.60 44.78
N LEU A 47 -41.95 -89.76 44.11
CA LEU A 47 -41.38 -90.02 42.78
C LEU A 47 -41.97 -89.09 41.72
N VAL A 48 -43.28 -88.85 41.75
CA VAL A 48 -43.94 -87.89 40.84
C VAL A 48 -43.40 -86.48 41.05
N VAL A 49 -43.29 -86.02 42.30
CA VAL A 49 -42.72 -84.70 42.62
C VAL A 49 -41.25 -84.61 42.17
N ALA A 50 -40.45 -85.64 42.39
CA ALA A 50 -39.06 -85.66 41.93
C ALA A 50 -38.94 -85.63 40.41
N GLN A 51 -39.87 -86.27 39.70
CA GLN A 51 -39.94 -86.25 38.24
C GLN A 51 -40.38 -84.87 37.72
N ASP A 52 -41.45 -84.29 38.29
CA ASP A 52 -41.91 -82.94 37.95
C ASP A 52 -40.80 -81.89 38.21
N MET A 53 -40.08 -82.02 39.32
CA MET A 53 -38.93 -81.14 39.63
C MET A 53 -37.78 -81.33 38.62
N ALA A 54 -37.53 -82.55 38.16
CA ALA A 54 -36.51 -82.82 37.15
C ALA A 54 -36.89 -82.22 35.79
N ASP A 55 -38.17 -82.27 35.41
CA ASP A 55 -38.68 -81.67 34.18
C ASP A 55 -38.61 -80.15 34.24
N VAL A 56 -39.04 -79.51 35.34
CA VAL A 56 -38.90 -78.06 35.54
C VAL A 56 -37.43 -77.61 35.50
N LEU A 57 -36.51 -78.40 36.08
CA LEU A 57 -35.09 -78.09 36.03
C LEU A 57 -34.51 -78.26 34.62
N ASN A 58 -34.92 -79.28 33.87
CA ASN A 58 -34.47 -79.48 32.48
C ASN A 58 -34.99 -78.36 31.57
N ASP A 59 -36.26 -78.01 31.67
CA ASP A 59 -36.88 -76.93 30.90
C ASP A 59 -36.22 -75.58 31.23
N GLY A 60 -35.98 -75.30 32.52
CA GLY A 60 -35.30 -74.07 32.94
C GLY A 60 -33.85 -73.97 32.47
N VAL A 61 -33.12 -75.10 32.40
CA VAL A 61 -31.76 -75.14 31.85
C VAL A 61 -31.77 -74.96 30.33
N GLU A 62 -32.73 -75.54 29.62
CA GLU A 62 -32.84 -75.38 28.16
C GLU A 62 -33.18 -73.93 27.77
N GLU A 63 -34.11 -73.29 28.49
CA GLU A 63 -34.46 -71.87 28.30
C GLU A 63 -33.27 -70.95 28.62
N GLU A 64 -32.53 -71.18 29.71
CA GLU A 64 -31.34 -70.40 30.03
C GLU A 64 -30.26 -70.52 28.94
N VAL A 65 -30.04 -71.75 28.45
CA VAL A 65 -29.10 -71.99 27.35
C VAL A 65 -29.54 -71.27 26.08
N GLU A 66 -30.82 -71.33 25.69
CA GLU A 66 -31.35 -70.62 24.53
C GLU A 66 -31.16 -69.09 24.67
N MET A 67 -31.55 -68.51 25.80
CA MET A 67 -31.37 -67.08 26.07
C MET A 67 -29.90 -66.65 26.01
N THR A 68 -28.97 -67.48 26.52
CA THR A 68 -27.54 -67.16 26.45
C THR A 68 -27.01 -67.17 25.02
N TYR A 69 -27.47 -68.09 24.17
CA TYR A 69 -27.11 -68.12 22.75
C TYR A 69 -27.69 -66.93 21.97
N GLU A 70 -28.95 -66.55 22.24
CA GLU A 70 -29.55 -65.35 21.64
C GLU A 70 -28.80 -64.09 22.05
N ALA A 71 -28.46 -63.94 23.33
CA ALA A 71 -27.67 -62.83 23.83
C ALA A 71 -26.28 -62.80 23.15
N LEU A 72 -25.63 -63.95 23.00
CA LEU A 72 -24.35 -64.06 22.32
C LEU A 72 -24.46 -63.64 20.84
N ASP A 73 -25.47 -64.10 20.11
CA ASP A 73 -25.72 -63.71 18.72
C ASP A 73 -25.97 -62.19 18.59
N GLN A 74 -26.75 -61.60 19.50
CA GLN A 74 -26.94 -60.15 19.54
C GLN A 74 -25.63 -59.40 19.77
N THR A 75 -24.75 -59.90 20.65
CA THR A 75 -23.42 -59.29 20.85
C THR A 75 -22.53 -59.39 19.61
N PHE A 76 -22.57 -60.51 18.89
CA PHE A 76 -21.86 -60.66 17.62
C PHE A 76 -22.38 -59.69 16.56
N LYS A 77 -23.70 -59.61 16.38
CA LYS A 77 -24.35 -58.65 15.47
C LYS A 77 -24.04 -57.20 15.82
N TRP A 78 -23.95 -56.88 17.10
CA TRP A 78 -23.55 -55.53 17.56
C TRP A 78 -22.07 -55.24 17.27
N ASN A 79 -21.18 -56.21 17.54
CA ASN A 79 -19.76 -56.08 17.25
C ASN A 79 -19.49 -55.93 15.75
N GLU A 80 -20.23 -56.64 14.90
CA GLU A 80 -20.11 -56.51 13.44
C GLU A 80 -20.50 -55.10 12.97
N ARG A 81 -21.67 -54.60 13.42
CA ARG A 81 -22.11 -53.22 13.13
C ARG A 81 -21.11 -52.18 13.64
N ARG A 82 -20.49 -52.42 14.80
CA ARG A 82 -19.45 -51.55 15.33
C ARG A 82 -18.20 -51.56 14.44
N ARG A 83 -17.76 -52.74 13.98
CA ARG A 83 -16.61 -52.87 13.08
C ARG A 83 -16.85 -52.16 11.76
N GLU A 84 -18.04 -52.34 11.16
CA GLU A 84 -18.44 -51.66 9.94
C GLU A 84 -18.42 -50.14 10.09
N LYS A 85 -18.96 -49.60 11.20
CA LYS A 85 -18.91 -48.15 11.48
C LYS A 85 -17.48 -47.62 11.58
N ILE A 86 -16.58 -48.36 12.22
CA ILE A 86 -15.16 -47.97 12.34
C ILE A 86 -14.50 -47.98 10.97
N GLU A 87 -14.74 -49.00 10.16
CA GLU A 87 -14.16 -49.11 8.81
C GLU A 87 -14.69 -48.00 7.88
N ASN A 88 -15.98 -47.71 7.94
CA ASN A 88 -16.58 -46.59 7.19
C ASN A 88 -15.96 -45.25 7.62
N ALA A 89 -15.85 -45.00 8.93
CA ALA A 89 -15.21 -43.78 9.44
C ALA A 89 -13.73 -43.69 9.00
N ARG A 90 -13.00 -44.81 8.98
CA ARG A 90 -11.62 -44.86 8.50
C ARG A 90 -11.51 -44.55 7.01
N ASN A 91 -12.41 -45.09 6.20
CA ASN A 91 -12.49 -44.82 4.77
C ASN A 91 -12.85 -43.36 4.47
N GLU A 92 -13.79 -42.79 5.22
CA GLU A 92 -14.10 -41.37 5.16
C GLU A 92 -12.91 -40.49 5.54
N LEU A 93 -12.20 -40.83 6.62
CA LEU A 93 -11.00 -40.11 7.05
C LEU A 93 -9.92 -40.17 5.97
N MET A 94 -9.67 -41.34 5.36
CA MET A 94 -8.73 -41.46 4.23
C MET A 94 -9.16 -40.63 3.02
N ARG A 95 -10.46 -40.62 2.69
CA ARG A 95 -11.01 -39.80 1.60
C ARG A 95 -10.82 -38.31 1.86
N VAL A 96 -11.16 -37.85 3.07
CA VAL A 96 -10.98 -36.45 3.47
C VAL A 96 -9.51 -36.08 3.47
N ASN A 97 -8.64 -36.94 3.98
CA ASN A 97 -7.19 -36.71 3.99
C ASN A 97 -6.64 -36.53 2.57
N ARG A 98 -7.04 -37.38 1.61
CA ARG A 98 -6.68 -37.21 0.19
C ARG A 98 -7.18 -35.89 -0.39
N GLN A 99 -8.38 -35.45 -0.01
CA GLN A 99 -8.90 -34.15 -0.44
C GLN A 99 -8.12 -32.97 0.17
N VAL A 100 -7.69 -33.09 1.43
CA VAL A 100 -6.85 -32.08 2.08
C VAL A 100 -5.49 -31.98 1.40
N GLU A 101 -4.82 -33.10 1.14
CA GLU A 101 -3.53 -33.12 0.43
C GLU A 101 -3.68 -32.55 -1.00
N ALA A 102 -4.70 -32.95 -1.75
CA ALA A 102 -4.96 -32.39 -3.08
C ALA A 102 -5.17 -30.86 -3.04
N LYS A 103 -5.93 -30.35 -2.05
CA LYS A 103 -6.11 -28.90 -1.86
C LYS A 103 -4.81 -28.20 -1.47
N ARG A 104 -4.02 -28.81 -0.59
CA ARG A 104 -2.70 -28.31 -0.18
C ARG A 104 -1.78 -28.14 -1.39
N ASP A 105 -1.67 -29.16 -2.23
CA ASP A 105 -0.87 -29.12 -3.46
C ASP A 105 -1.34 -28.02 -4.41
N THR A 106 -2.66 -27.85 -4.58
CA THR A 106 -3.18 -26.78 -5.43
C THR A 106 -2.87 -25.39 -4.88
N LEU A 107 -2.93 -25.21 -3.57
CA LEU A 107 -2.61 -23.94 -2.91
C LEU A 107 -1.12 -23.63 -3.05
N GLU A 108 -0.25 -24.62 -2.85
CA GLU A 108 1.20 -24.47 -2.98
C GLU A 108 1.59 -24.12 -4.42
N LYS A 109 1.00 -24.79 -5.42
CA LYS A 109 1.17 -24.44 -6.83
C LYS A 109 0.68 -23.03 -7.15
N MET A 110 -0.49 -22.65 -6.62
CA MET A 110 -1.04 -21.31 -6.81
C MET A 110 -0.12 -20.25 -6.20
N LYS A 111 0.36 -20.47 -4.97
CA LYS A 111 1.31 -19.58 -4.29
C LYS A 111 2.59 -19.42 -5.10
N ALA A 112 3.20 -20.53 -5.54
CA ALA A 112 4.41 -20.50 -6.37
C ALA A 112 4.20 -19.76 -7.70
N SER A 113 3.05 -19.97 -8.36
CA SER A 113 2.71 -19.27 -9.60
C SER A 113 2.44 -17.77 -9.39
N SER A 114 1.80 -17.41 -8.27
CA SER A 114 1.52 -16.01 -7.93
C SER A 114 2.80 -15.25 -7.64
N THR A 115 3.69 -15.81 -6.82
CA THR A 115 4.99 -15.19 -6.53
C THR A 115 5.83 -15.07 -7.79
N MET A 116 5.84 -16.10 -8.66
CA MET A 116 6.56 -16.03 -9.93
C MET A 116 6.02 -14.90 -10.83
N ARG A 117 4.69 -14.78 -10.97
CA ARG A 117 4.07 -13.73 -11.79
C ARG A 117 4.34 -12.32 -11.23
N GLU A 118 4.27 -12.16 -9.91
CA GLU A 118 4.56 -10.90 -9.24
C GLU A 118 6.02 -10.49 -9.45
N THR A 119 6.97 -11.40 -9.20
CA THR A 119 8.41 -11.14 -9.46
C THR A 119 8.69 -10.83 -10.92
N GLN A 120 7.99 -11.48 -11.86
CA GLN A 120 8.15 -11.20 -13.28
C GLN A 120 7.65 -9.80 -13.66
N ALA A 121 6.52 -9.37 -13.11
CA ALA A 121 6.00 -8.02 -13.34
C ALA A 121 6.94 -6.95 -12.76
N GLU A 122 7.52 -7.21 -11.59
CA GLU A 122 8.52 -6.33 -10.97
C GLU A 122 9.78 -6.21 -11.84
N ILE A 123 10.31 -7.33 -12.36
CA ILE A 123 11.46 -7.33 -13.28
C ILE A 123 11.19 -6.46 -14.50
N TYR A 124 10.04 -6.64 -15.18
CA TYR A 124 9.71 -5.82 -16.35
C TYR A 124 9.55 -4.33 -16.01
N SER A 125 8.99 -4.00 -14.86
CA SER A 125 8.89 -2.62 -14.40
C SER A 125 10.27 -2.00 -14.17
N LEU A 126 11.21 -2.75 -13.59
CA LEU A 126 12.58 -2.31 -13.37
C LEU A 126 13.36 -2.17 -14.67
N GLU A 127 13.20 -3.12 -15.61
CA GLU A 127 13.81 -3.03 -16.94
C GLU A 127 13.32 -1.78 -17.69
N GLN A 128 12.00 -1.52 -17.67
CA GLN A 128 11.43 -0.33 -18.29
C GLN A 128 12.00 0.96 -17.66
N ALA A 129 12.04 1.04 -16.33
CA ALA A 129 12.61 2.19 -15.63
C ALA A 129 14.09 2.39 -15.99
N SER A 130 14.86 1.31 -16.11
CA SER A 130 16.27 1.37 -16.53
C SER A 130 16.43 1.89 -17.96
N TYR A 131 15.56 1.48 -18.90
CA TYR A 131 15.58 2.00 -20.27
C TYR A 131 15.20 3.48 -20.33
N GLU A 132 14.23 3.92 -19.53
CA GLU A 132 13.81 5.31 -19.43
C GLU A 132 14.95 6.18 -18.85
N GLU A 133 15.59 5.73 -17.78
CA GLU A 133 16.74 6.41 -17.17
C GLU A 133 17.92 6.50 -18.14
N ALA A 134 18.26 5.41 -18.85
CA ALA A 134 19.32 5.43 -19.86
C ALA A 134 19.01 6.42 -21.01
N ARG A 135 17.74 6.56 -21.38
CA ARG A 135 17.29 7.55 -22.37
C ARG A 135 17.43 8.98 -21.83
N GLU A 136 17.09 9.20 -20.57
CA GLU A 136 17.24 10.49 -19.91
C GLU A 136 18.71 10.91 -19.83
N ILE A 137 19.60 10.00 -19.42
CA ILE A 137 21.05 10.22 -19.42
C ILE A 137 21.54 10.64 -20.80
N LYS A 138 21.12 9.93 -21.86
CA LYS A 138 21.52 10.27 -23.23
C LYS A 138 21.02 11.67 -23.65
N ASN A 139 19.81 12.05 -23.24
CA ASN A 139 19.29 13.39 -23.51
C ASN A 139 20.08 14.47 -22.76
N LEU A 140 20.43 14.21 -21.49
CA LEU A 140 21.27 15.10 -20.70
C LEU A 140 22.68 15.24 -21.30
N ASP A 141 23.30 14.15 -21.74
CA ASP A 141 24.59 14.18 -22.43
C ASP A 141 24.54 15.04 -23.70
N ALA A 142 23.48 14.90 -24.49
CA ALA A 142 23.27 15.73 -25.68
C ALA A 142 23.10 17.22 -25.33
N SER A 143 22.38 17.53 -24.25
CA SER A 143 22.23 18.89 -23.73
C SER A 143 23.57 19.47 -23.26
N VAL A 144 24.34 18.69 -22.49
CA VAL A 144 25.69 19.08 -22.03
C VAL A 144 26.61 19.33 -23.21
N ALA A 145 26.58 18.48 -24.24
CA ALA A 145 27.37 18.70 -25.45
C ALA A 145 26.98 20.00 -26.18
N SER A 146 25.68 20.30 -26.27
CA SER A 146 25.19 21.55 -26.84
C SER A 146 25.64 22.78 -26.06
N ILE A 147 25.52 22.75 -24.72
CA ILE A 147 25.97 23.83 -23.84
C ILE A 147 27.48 24.04 -23.97
N LYS A 148 28.27 22.96 -24.00
CA LYS A 148 29.72 23.03 -24.21
C LYS A 148 30.09 23.67 -25.54
N ALA A 149 29.36 23.36 -26.62
CA ALA A 149 29.58 23.98 -27.92
C ALA A 149 29.26 25.48 -27.92
N GLN A 150 28.17 25.89 -27.25
CA GLN A 150 27.82 27.30 -27.08
C GLN A 150 28.86 28.05 -26.24
N LEU A 151 29.34 27.44 -25.15
CA LEU A 151 30.37 28.01 -24.29
C LEU A 151 31.68 28.21 -25.06
N ALA A 152 32.10 27.22 -25.86
CA ALA A 152 33.26 27.35 -26.72
C ALA A 152 33.12 28.51 -27.72
N LYS A 153 31.93 28.69 -28.32
CA LYS A 153 31.64 29.80 -29.23
C LYS A 153 31.73 31.16 -28.53
N LEU A 154 31.18 31.29 -27.33
CA LEU A 154 31.26 32.52 -26.55
C LEU A 154 32.69 32.82 -26.09
N GLN A 155 33.48 31.79 -25.76
CA GLN A 155 34.89 31.94 -25.45
C GLN A 155 35.67 32.49 -26.66
N THR A 156 35.46 31.92 -27.86
CA THR A 156 36.10 32.44 -29.07
C THR A 156 35.68 33.87 -29.39
N GLU A 157 34.39 34.21 -29.23
CA GLU A 157 33.91 35.58 -29.44
C GLU A 157 34.51 36.57 -28.41
N SER A 158 34.68 36.15 -27.16
CA SER A 158 35.34 36.95 -26.12
C SER A 158 36.82 37.18 -26.43
N GLU A 159 37.54 36.13 -26.85
CA GLU A 159 38.96 36.23 -27.25
C GLU A 159 39.14 37.14 -28.48
N GLU A 160 38.23 37.07 -29.46
CA GLU A 160 38.22 37.97 -30.63
C GLU A 160 37.99 39.44 -30.22
N LEU A 161 37.05 39.71 -29.30
CA LEU A 161 36.79 41.06 -28.80
C LEU A 161 37.95 41.62 -27.98
N GLU A 162 38.62 40.80 -27.16
CA GLU A 162 39.81 41.21 -26.42
C GLU A 162 40.97 41.60 -27.35
N GLN A 163 41.10 40.93 -28.50
CA GLN A 163 42.06 41.32 -29.54
C GLN A 163 41.65 42.57 -30.30
N TYR A 164 40.33 42.82 -30.41
CA TYR A 164 39.74 43.98 -31.10
C TYR A 164 39.60 45.20 -30.17
N GLU A 165 40.60 45.50 -29.35
CA GLU A 165 40.65 46.73 -28.55
C GLU A 165 41.11 47.92 -29.44
N PRO A 166 40.24 48.87 -29.85
CA PRO A 166 40.63 49.96 -30.76
C PRO A 166 41.66 50.91 -30.14
N SER A 167 41.71 50.94 -28.81
CA SER A 167 42.62 51.72 -27.94
C SER A 167 44.08 51.26 -27.99
N ARG A 168 44.39 50.06 -28.52
CA ARG A 168 45.77 49.56 -28.64
C ARG A 168 46.44 49.83 -29.99
N SER A 169 45.73 50.42 -30.94
CA SER A 169 46.38 50.84 -32.19
C SER A 169 47.30 52.04 -31.90
N PRO A 170 48.59 52.00 -32.29
CA PRO A 170 49.55 53.08 -32.02
C PRO A 170 49.22 54.39 -32.74
N ASP A 171 48.24 54.37 -33.66
CA ASP A 171 47.75 55.53 -34.40
C ASP A 171 46.54 56.21 -33.74
N PHE A 172 45.96 55.64 -32.67
CA PHE A 172 44.79 56.20 -31.99
C PHE A 172 45.20 57.25 -30.95
N VAL A 173 45.81 58.34 -31.42
CA VAL A 173 45.96 59.57 -30.62
C VAL A 173 44.67 60.37 -30.76
N ILE A 174 43.68 60.11 -29.91
CA ILE A 174 42.57 61.05 -29.76
C ILE A 174 43.16 62.36 -29.24
N GLY A 175 43.22 63.39 -30.09
CA GLY A 175 43.58 64.73 -29.66
C GLY A 175 42.66 65.19 -28.53
N ALA A 176 43.21 65.84 -27.49
CA ALA A 176 42.45 66.27 -26.31
C ALA A 176 41.17 67.05 -26.65
N SER A 177 41.15 67.76 -27.78
CA SER A 177 39.97 68.43 -28.32
C SER A 177 38.87 67.45 -28.76
N LEU A 178 39.20 66.39 -29.51
CA LEU A 178 38.23 65.39 -29.97
C LEU A 178 37.66 64.60 -28.78
N LEU A 179 38.48 64.25 -27.79
CA LEU A 179 38.02 63.60 -26.56
C LEU A 179 37.05 64.52 -25.80
N LYS A 180 37.41 65.80 -25.67
CA LYS A 180 36.58 66.81 -25.01
C LYS A 180 35.25 67.01 -25.74
N THR A 181 35.25 67.06 -27.08
CA THR A 181 34.03 67.16 -27.88
C THR A 181 33.16 65.92 -27.74
N LYS A 182 33.75 64.72 -27.78
CA LYS A 182 33.00 63.46 -27.59
C LYS A 182 32.39 63.38 -26.19
N LEU A 183 33.17 63.74 -25.16
CA LEU A 183 32.70 63.77 -23.78
C LEU A 183 31.55 64.77 -23.62
N TYR A 184 31.66 65.99 -24.15
CA TYR A 184 30.58 66.97 -24.10
C TYR A 184 29.34 66.51 -24.86
N HIS A 185 29.52 65.84 -26.01
CA HIS A 185 28.41 65.27 -26.75
C HIS A 185 27.71 64.14 -25.98
N GLU A 186 28.45 63.27 -25.30
CA GLU A 186 27.90 62.22 -24.42
C GLU A 186 27.21 62.81 -23.19
N LEU A 187 27.70 63.94 -22.67
CA LEU A 187 27.02 64.75 -21.64
C LEU A 187 25.80 65.52 -22.20
N GLY A 188 25.49 65.36 -23.48
CA GLY A 188 24.31 65.93 -24.12
C GLY A 188 24.50 67.32 -24.73
N PHE A 189 25.70 67.89 -24.72
CA PHE A 189 25.98 69.17 -25.39
C PHE A 189 26.22 68.94 -26.90
N VAL A 190 25.26 69.35 -27.72
CA VAL A 190 25.31 69.23 -29.17
C VAL A 190 25.41 70.63 -29.78
N GLN A 191 26.45 70.90 -30.56
CA GLN A 191 26.54 72.16 -31.29
C GLN A 191 25.49 72.17 -32.42
N VAL A 192 24.63 73.20 -32.46
CA VAL A 192 23.65 73.35 -33.54
C VAL A 192 24.38 73.87 -34.77
N GLN A 193 24.37 73.09 -35.85
CA GLN A 193 25.03 73.52 -37.09
C GLN A 193 24.33 74.76 -37.67
N ARG A 194 25.14 75.72 -38.12
CA ARG A 194 24.65 76.94 -38.78
C ARG A 194 24.23 76.62 -40.21
N ASP A 195 23.10 77.19 -40.64
CA ASP A 195 22.75 77.25 -42.05
C ASP A 195 23.69 78.22 -42.80
N PRO A 196 24.45 77.75 -43.81
CA PRO A 196 25.49 78.53 -44.47
C PRO A 196 24.97 79.74 -45.26
N ASP A 197 23.66 79.82 -45.54
CA ASP A 197 23.06 80.87 -46.39
C ASP A 197 22.52 82.09 -45.61
N SER A 198 22.63 82.13 -44.29
CA SER A 198 22.14 83.26 -43.46
C SER A 198 23.18 84.40 -43.34
N THR A 199 23.16 85.34 -44.28
CA THR A 199 24.17 86.42 -44.40
C THR A 199 23.82 87.74 -43.72
N THR A 200 22.71 87.86 -42.96
CA THR A 200 22.16 89.18 -42.61
C THR A 200 22.09 89.55 -41.11
N GLU A 201 22.49 88.68 -40.18
CA GLU A 201 22.56 89.04 -38.75
C GLU A 201 23.85 88.53 -38.06
N PRO A 202 24.36 89.22 -37.03
CA PRO A 202 25.44 88.71 -36.19
C PRO A 202 24.93 87.49 -35.40
N THR A 203 25.21 86.31 -35.92
CA THR A 203 24.68 85.04 -35.38
C THR A 203 25.42 84.61 -34.13
N VAL A 204 24.73 84.57 -32.99
CA VAL A 204 25.22 84.00 -31.73
C VAL A 204 25.35 82.47 -31.87
N ASP A 205 26.49 81.89 -31.48
CA ASP A 205 26.70 80.43 -31.46
C ASP A 205 25.65 79.77 -30.54
N LYS A 206 24.90 78.80 -31.05
CA LYS A 206 23.87 78.07 -30.29
C LYS A 206 24.29 76.62 -30.02
N PHE A 207 24.00 76.16 -28.82
CA PHE A 207 24.21 74.79 -28.37
C PHE A 207 22.86 74.20 -27.95
N PHE A 208 22.62 72.94 -28.28
CA PHE A 208 21.49 72.19 -27.77
C PHE A 208 21.99 71.35 -26.59
N LEU A 209 21.40 71.54 -25.42
CA LEU A 209 21.63 70.70 -24.26
C LEU A 209 20.54 69.62 -24.24
N ARG A 210 20.94 68.37 -24.43
CA ARG A 210 20.09 67.18 -24.30
C ARG A 210 20.24 66.63 -22.89
N CYS A 211 19.13 66.53 -22.15
CA CYS A 211 19.11 65.92 -20.83
C CYS A 211 18.37 64.58 -20.90
N ASP A 212 19.12 63.48 -20.90
CA ASP A 212 18.54 62.13 -21.01
C ASP A 212 17.75 61.74 -19.74
N CYS A 213 18.12 62.30 -18.58
CA CYS A 213 17.43 62.10 -17.31
C CYS A 213 16.14 62.94 -17.16
N ASN A 214 16.03 64.05 -17.90
CA ASN A 214 14.87 64.94 -17.85
C ASN A 214 14.62 65.57 -19.24
N PRO A 215 13.86 64.89 -20.11
CA PRO A 215 13.63 65.34 -21.48
C PRO A 215 13.08 66.77 -21.58
N GLU A 216 12.27 67.20 -20.60
CA GLU A 216 11.68 68.54 -20.54
C GLU A 216 12.70 69.66 -20.25
N ALA A 217 13.86 69.32 -19.69
CA ALA A 217 14.97 70.26 -19.49
C ALA A 217 15.85 70.45 -20.74
N SER A 218 15.59 69.69 -21.81
CA SER A 218 16.36 69.80 -23.05
C SER A 218 16.02 71.09 -23.79
N ARG A 219 17.02 71.93 -24.07
CA ARG A 219 16.80 73.26 -24.67
C ARG A 219 17.99 73.76 -25.48
N VAL A 220 17.71 74.69 -26.39
CA VAL A 220 18.74 75.43 -27.12
C VAL A 220 19.19 76.62 -26.26
N ILE A 221 20.49 76.73 -26.08
CA ILE A 221 21.19 77.73 -25.29
C ILE A 221 22.10 78.53 -26.21
N SER A 222 22.07 79.85 -26.08
CA SER A 222 22.97 80.75 -26.81
C SER A 222 24.27 80.95 -26.03
N LYS A 223 25.39 81.12 -26.73
CA LYS A 223 26.66 81.48 -26.12
C LYS A 223 26.53 82.82 -25.37
N PRO A 224 26.98 82.89 -24.10
CA PRO A 224 26.90 84.13 -23.33
C PRO A 224 27.81 85.19 -23.93
N GLU A 225 27.33 86.44 -24.00
CA GLU A 225 28.10 87.57 -24.53
C GLU A 225 29.00 88.17 -23.44
N THR A 226 28.57 88.07 -22.18
CA THR A 226 29.33 88.56 -21.02
C THR A 226 29.70 87.45 -20.04
N ASN A 227 30.79 87.64 -19.29
CA ASN A 227 31.22 86.68 -18.26
C ASN A 227 30.16 86.47 -17.16
N ARG A 228 29.37 87.51 -16.87
CA ARG A 228 28.29 87.45 -15.87
C ARG A 228 27.16 86.53 -16.35
N GLU A 229 26.70 86.72 -17.59
CA GLU A 229 25.70 85.83 -18.22
C GLU A 229 26.21 84.40 -18.29
N GLY A 230 27.50 84.21 -18.60
CA GLY A 230 28.10 82.87 -18.64
C GLY A 230 28.09 82.18 -17.29
N PHE A 231 28.32 82.91 -16.20
CA PHE A 231 28.24 82.37 -14.84
C PHE A 231 26.80 82.04 -14.44
N GLU A 232 25.85 82.94 -14.71
CA GLU A 232 24.42 82.72 -14.43
C GLU A 232 23.89 81.50 -15.21
N LEU A 233 24.24 81.40 -16.50
CA LEU A 233 23.87 80.26 -17.35
C LEU A 233 24.51 78.95 -16.89
N ALA A 234 25.77 78.96 -16.46
CA ALA A 234 26.44 77.77 -15.97
C ALA A 234 25.75 77.21 -14.71
N ASN A 235 25.39 78.08 -13.76
CA ASN A 235 24.64 77.68 -12.57
C ASN A 235 23.27 77.10 -12.94
N GLU A 236 22.54 77.76 -13.84
CA GLU A 236 21.25 77.26 -14.30
C GLU A 236 21.34 75.87 -14.95
N ILE A 237 22.37 75.63 -15.77
CA ILE A 237 22.62 74.31 -16.36
C ILE A 237 22.92 73.27 -15.27
N TRP A 238 23.73 73.61 -14.28
CA TRP A 238 24.06 72.71 -13.17
C TRP A 238 22.85 72.40 -12.29
N ASP A 239 22.01 73.40 -12.01
CA ASP A 239 20.76 73.23 -11.26
C ASP A 239 19.83 72.27 -12.02
N LEU A 240 19.64 72.49 -13.34
CA LEU A 240 18.82 71.61 -14.19
C LEU A 240 19.29 70.14 -14.21
N ILE A 241 20.60 69.90 -14.10
CA ILE A 241 21.17 68.55 -14.06
C ILE A 241 21.00 67.92 -12.66
N THR A 242 21.03 68.71 -11.59
CA THR A 242 21.07 68.23 -10.20
C THR A 242 19.71 68.14 -9.51
N GLU A 243 18.71 68.90 -9.95
CA GLU A 243 17.41 69.09 -9.28
C GLU A 243 16.52 67.83 -9.20
N LYS A 244 16.93 66.68 -9.76
CA LYS A 244 16.08 65.47 -9.84
C LYS A 244 16.65 64.17 -9.26
N GLN A 245 17.56 64.22 -8.27
CA GLN A 245 17.93 63.01 -7.50
C GLN A 245 17.08 62.73 -6.24
N THR A 246 16.05 63.53 -5.95
CA THR A 246 15.11 63.25 -4.85
C THR A 246 13.75 62.82 -5.37
N ASN A 247 13.64 61.55 -5.78
CA ASN A 247 12.39 60.78 -5.76
C ASN A 247 12.73 59.28 -5.69
#